data_AF-A0A929ISA9-F1
#
_entry.id   AF-A0A929ISA9-F1
#
_cell.length_a   1.000
_cell.length_b   1.000
_cell.length_c   1.000
_cell.angle_alpha   90.00
_cell.angle_beta   90.00
_cell.angle_gamma   90.00
#
_symmetry.space_group_name_H-M   'P 1'
#
loop_
_entity.id
_entity.type
_entity.pdbx_description
1 polymer ?
#
loop_
_entity_poly.entity_id
_entity_poly.type
_entity_poly.pdbx_seq_one_letter_code
_entity_poly.pdbx_strand_id
1 'polypeptide(L)'
;MMAVHVKSILLASIAVIVALLPVLAFAASEGGDTLPQFDTSKFATQLFWLTVSLIVFFVIMRNNALPKIEDALETRRRKIDDDLDKASTHREEAEAAMAAYEKALAVAAEQAREIHREVAQEITEAATERRTALSAKLAEDTKAAEARIVAAKEPALANLQDVVVDVVQEVAAKLAGLKVSGTDAKAAVAALKEKA
;
A
#
# COMPACT_ATOMS: atom_id res chain seq x y z
N MET A 1 39.98 4.40 -34.65
CA MET A 1 40.09 2.97 -35.04
C MET A 1 39.72 2.72 -36.53
N MET A 2 38.72 3.40 -37.09
CA MET A 2 38.34 3.29 -38.53
C MET A 2 39.44 3.73 -39.51
N ALA A 3 40.19 4.79 -39.21
CA ALA A 3 41.28 5.25 -40.09
C ALA A 3 42.41 4.21 -40.27
N VAL A 4 42.58 3.29 -39.30
CA VAL A 4 43.57 2.21 -39.35
C VAL A 4 43.03 1.04 -40.18
N HIS A 5 41.75 0.68 -40.03
CA HIS A 5 41.10 -0.36 -40.84
C HIS A 5 41.00 0.04 -42.32
N VAL A 6 40.71 1.31 -42.57
CA VAL A 6 40.64 1.88 -43.93
C VAL A 6 42.02 1.89 -44.61
N LYS A 7 43.09 2.25 -43.88
CA LYS A 7 44.47 2.19 -44.38
C LYS A 7 44.93 0.75 -44.62
N SER A 8 44.59 -0.18 -43.72
CA SER A 8 44.91 -1.60 -43.85
C SER A 8 44.25 -2.23 -45.08
N ILE A 9 43.00 -1.85 -45.37
CA ILE A 9 42.25 -2.34 -46.53
C ILE A 9 42.79 -1.72 -47.83
N LEU A 10 43.15 -0.43 -47.84
CA LEU A 10 43.81 0.21 -48.98
C LEU A 10 45.17 -0.44 -49.29
N LEU A 11 45.97 -0.71 -48.27
CA LEU A 11 47.23 -1.43 -48.40
C LEU A 11 47.02 -2.85 -48.94
N ALA A 12 45.95 -3.55 -48.52
CA ALA A 12 45.61 -4.86 -49.03
C ALA A 12 45.16 -4.82 -50.51
N SER A 13 44.34 -3.85 -50.92
CA SER A 13 43.93 -3.69 -52.32
C SER A 13 45.12 -3.34 -53.23
N ILE A 14 46.03 -2.47 -52.76
CA ILE A 14 47.27 -2.14 -53.48
C ILE A 14 48.19 -3.36 -53.54
N ALA A 15 48.33 -4.12 -52.45
CA ALA A 15 49.12 -5.35 -52.42
C ALA A 15 48.57 -6.42 -53.37
N VAL A 16 47.25 -6.54 -53.51
CA VAL A 16 46.61 -7.44 -54.49
C VAL A 16 46.90 -7.00 -55.93
N ILE A 17 46.83 -5.71 -56.24
CA ILE A 17 47.17 -5.17 -57.58
C ILE A 17 48.66 -5.39 -57.89
N VAL A 18 49.54 -5.16 -56.91
CA VAL A 18 50.99 -5.37 -57.03
C VAL A 18 51.35 -6.86 -57.16
N ALA A 19 50.62 -7.75 -56.49
CA ALA A 19 50.80 -9.20 -56.62
C ALA A 19 50.26 -9.77 -57.95
N LEU A 20 49.30 -9.09 -58.59
CA LEU A 20 48.76 -9.45 -59.92
C LEU A 20 49.60 -8.92 -61.09
N LEU A 21 50.47 -7.93 -60.87
CA LEU A 21 51.37 -7.36 -61.90
C LEU A 21 52.35 -8.39 -62.52
N PRO A 22 53.03 -9.27 -61.74
CA PRO A 22 53.86 -10.35 -62.30
C PRO A 22 53.08 -11.40 -63.08
N VAL A 23 51.81 -11.67 -62.70
CA VAL A 23 50.94 -12.63 -63.39
C VAL A 23 50.51 -12.10 -64.75
N LEU A 24 50.26 -10.80 -64.87
CA LEU A 24 50.03 -10.10 -66.13
C LEU A 24 51.28 -10.12 -67.05
N ALA A 25 52.47 -10.02 -66.47
CA ALA A 25 53.74 -10.15 -67.20
C ALA A 25 54.02 -11.59 -67.65
N PHE A 26 53.67 -12.59 -66.84
CA PHE A 26 53.83 -14.02 -67.16
C PHE A 26 52.81 -14.52 -68.20
N ALA A 27 51.56 -14.03 -68.15
CA ALA A 27 50.52 -14.39 -69.11
C ALA A 27 50.75 -13.82 -70.54
N ALA A 28 51.75 -12.95 -70.70
CA ALA A 28 52.15 -12.42 -72.00
C ALA A 28 53.20 -13.29 -72.73
N SER A 29 53.77 -14.34 -72.12
CA SER A 29 54.99 -14.98 -72.65
C SER A 29 54.89 -16.36 -73.30
N GLU A 30 53.76 -17.06 -73.40
CA GLU A 30 53.75 -18.37 -74.10
C GLU A 30 52.48 -18.61 -74.93
N GLY A 31 52.68 -18.71 -76.25
CA GLY A 31 51.69 -19.17 -77.22
C GLY A 31 51.89 -20.65 -77.53
N GLY A 32 50.98 -21.49 -77.05
CA GLY A 32 50.90 -22.92 -77.37
C GLY A 32 49.45 -23.28 -77.71
N ASP A 33 49.28 -24.03 -78.80
CA ASP A 33 47.99 -24.33 -79.43
C ASP A 33 47.11 -25.22 -78.53
N THR A 34 46.18 -24.59 -77.80
CA THR A 34 45.16 -25.23 -76.95
C THR A 34 43.79 -25.11 -77.58
N LEU A 35 42.82 -25.96 -77.18
CA LEU A 35 41.40 -25.86 -77.60
C LEU A 35 40.95 -24.38 -77.68
N PRO A 36 40.17 -23.95 -78.70
CA PRO A 36 39.83 -22.53 -78.90
C PRO A 36 39.22 -21.81 -77.69
N GLN A 37 38.69 -22.54 -76.71
CA GLN A 37 38.13 -22.05 -75.44
C GLN A 37 39.18 -21.82 -74.32
N PHE A 38 40.41 -22.30 -74.49
CA PHE A 38 41.52 -22.20 -73.53
C PHE A 38 42.68 -21.36 -74.06
N ASP A 39 42.43 -20.50 -75.05
CA ASP A 39 43.44 -19.56 -75.56
C ASP A 39 43.93 -18.63 -74.44
N THR A 40 45.12 -18.97 -73.92
CA THR A 40 45.74 -18.30 -72.78
C THR A 40 46.12 -16.85 -73.05
N SER A 41 46.18 -16.45 -74.32
CA SER A 41 46.44 -15.07 -74.73
C SER A 41 45.34 -14.10 -74.30
N LYS A 42 44.10 -14.58 -74.13
CA LYS A 42 42.95 -13.74 -73.72
C LYS A 42 42.78 -13.66 -72.20
N PHE A 43 43.32 -14.61 -71.44
CA PHE A 43 43.18 -14.62 -69.98
C PHE A 43 43.81 -13.41 -69.30
N ALA A 44 44.95 -12.91 -69.79
CA ALA A 44 45.61 -11.73 -69.23
C ALA A 44 44.71 -10.48 -69.25
N THR A 45 44.05 -10.24 -70.39
CA THR A 45 43.14 -9.09 -70.56
C THR A 45 41.85 -9.27 -69.76
N GLN A 46 41.31 -10.50 -69.70
CA GLN A 46 40.12 -10.78 -68.91
C GLN A 46 40.36 -10.64 -67.40
N LEU A 47 41.51 -11.13 -66.91
CA LEU A 47 41.91 -10.96 -65.51
C LEU A 47 42.17 -9.49 -65.18
N PHE A 48 42.80 -8.73 -66.07
CA PHE A 48 42.99 -7.29 -65.88
C PHE A 48 41.67 -6.55 -65.66
N TRP A 49 40.68 -6.73 -66.54
CA TRP A 49 39.38 -6.07 -66.40
C TRP A 49 38.56 -6.62 -65.23
N LEU A 50 38.69 -7.90 -64.89
CA LEU A 50 38.09 -8.47 -63.68
C LEU A 50 38.66 -7.80 -62.43
N THR A 51 39.97 -7.64 -62.34
CA THR A 51 40.61 -6.94 -61.22
C THR A 51 40.17 -5.48 -61.14
N VAL A 52 40.16 -4.75 -62.27
CA VAL A 52 39.72 -3.35 -62.33
C VAL A 52 38.26 -3.21 -61.89
N SER A 53 37.35 -4.01 -62.44
CA SER A 53 35.92 -3.95 -62.08
C SER A 53 35.66 -4.34 -60.63
N LEU A 54 36.39 -5.33 -60.10
CA LEU A 54 36.31 -5.72 -58.69
C LEU A 54 36.79 -4.61 -57.75
N ILE A 55 37.87 -3.91 -58.09
CA ILE A 55 38.37 -2.76 -57.31
C ILE A 55 37.35 -1.64 -57.30
N VAL A 56 36.79 -1.28 -58.46
CA VAL A 56 35.76 -0.24 -58.56
C VAL A 56 34.55 -0.61 -57.71
N PHE A 57 34.06 -1.85 -57.81
CA PHE A 57 32.98 -2.36 -56.98
C PHE A 57 33.30 -2.27 -55.48
N PHE A 58 34.50 -2.69 -55.09
CA PHE A 58 34.95 -2.66 -53.69
C PHE A 58 35.02 -1.22 -53.14
N VAL A 59 35.51 -0.27 -53.93
CA VAL A 59 35.55 1.16 -53.56
C VAL A 59 34.13 1.70 -53.35
N ILE A 60 33.18 1.34 -54.22
CA ILE A 60 31.78 1.74 -54.08
C ILE A 60 31.16 1.15 -52.81
N MET A 61 31.38 -0.15 -52.57
CA MET A 61 30.88 -0.85 -51.38
C MET A 61 31.42 -0.23 -50.09
N ARG A 62 32.72 0.07 -50.07
CA ARG A 62 33.40 0.75 -48.95
C ARG A 62 32.80 2.12 -48.67
N ASN A 63 32.58 2.94 -49.69
CA ASN A 63 32.23 4.34 -49.47
C ASN A 63 30.73 4.57 -49.24
N ASN A 64 29.86 3.67 -49.67
CA ASN A 64 28.41 3.90 -49.62
C ASN A 64 27.62 2.82 -48.86
N ALA A 65 27.93 1.53 -49.05
CA ALA A 65 27.11 0.46 -48.50
C ALA A 65 27.48 0.12 -47.05
N LEU A 66 28.77 -0.06 -46.75
CA LEU A 66 29.25 -0.34 -45.39
C LEU A 66 28.91 0.77 -44.38
N PRO A 67 29.13 2.08 -44.65
CA PRO A 67 28.82 3.11 -43.66
C PRO A 67 27.33 3.19 -43.32
N LYS A 68 26.43 2.89 -44.27
CA LYS A 68 24.99 2.86 -44.02
C LYS A 68 24.57 1.73 -43.09
N ILE A 69 25.21 0.56 -43.22
CA ILE A 69 24.93 -0.58 -42.34
C ILE A 69 25.48 -0.30 -40.94
N GLU A 70 26.67 0.29 -40.85
CA GLU A 70 27.28 0.70 -39.58
C GLU A 70 26.42 1.72 -38.84
N ASP A 71 25.95 2.76 -39.53
CA ASP A 71 25.07 3.79 -38.96
C ASP A 71 23.73 3.21 -38.46
N ALA A 72 23.12 2.30 -39.24
CA ALA A 72 21.90 1.61 -38.83
C ALA A 72 22.12 0.71 -37.59
N LEU A 73 23.27 0.04 -37.52
CA LEU A 73 23.62 -0.81 -36.37
C LEU A 73 23.89 0.05 -35.13
N GLU A 74 24.63 1.14 -35.27
CA GLU A 74 24.95 2.08 -34.20
C GLU A 74 23.67 2.75 -33.67
N THR A 75 22.78 3.20 -34.55
CA THR A 75 21.47 3.77 -34.16
C THR A 75 20.65 2.77 -33.36
N ARG A 76 20.62 1.49 -33.77
CA ARG A 76 19.91 0.45 -33.02
C ARG A 76 20.56 0.18 -31.67
N ARG A 77 21.89 0.11 -31.61
CA ARG A 77 22.62 -0.07 -30.34
C ARG A 77 22.30 1.05 -29.37
N ARG A 78 22.45 2.29 -29.79
CA ARG A 78 22.11 3.47 -28.97
C ARG A 78 20.69 3.44 -28.48
N LYS A 79 19.74 3.09 -29.35
CA LYS A 79 18.33 2.99 -28.95
C LYS A 79 18.12 1.90 -27.88
N ILE A 80 18.75 0.75 -28.04
CA ILE A 80 18.68 -0.34 -27.05
C ILE A 80 19.28 0.10 -25.73
N ASP A 81 20.45 0.73 -25.75
CA ASP A 81 21.13 1.21 -24.53
C ASP A 81 20.27 2.29 -23.83
N ASP A 82 19.75 3.28 -24.58
CA ASP A 82 18.84 4.29 -24.06
C ASP A 82 17.55 3.68 -23.46
N ASP A 83 16.97 2.67 -24.12
CA ASP A 83 15.76 2.01 -23.66
C ASP A 83 16.03 1.17 -22.40
N LEU A 84 17.21 0.54 -22.29
CA LEU A 84 17.65 -0.19 -21.09
C LEU A 84 17.90 0.76 -19.91
N ASP A 85 18.55 1.90 -20.14
CA ASP A 85 18.79 2.91 -19.10
C ASP A 85 17.49 3.51 -18.58
N LYS A 86 16.53 3.81 -19.48
CA LYS A 86 15.18 4.25 -19.09
C LYS A 86 14.44 3.17 -18.33
N ALA A 87 14.51 1.91 -18.77
CA ALA A 87 13.88 0.81 -18.06
C ALA A 87 14.47 0.60 -16.66
N SER A 88 15.80 0.74 -16.50
CA SER A 88 16.46 0.69 -15.19
C SER A 88 16.00 1.84 -14.30
N THR A 89 15.97 3.07 -14.83
CA THR A 89 15.52 4.26 -14.09
C THR A 89 14.06 4.10 -13.63
N HIS A 90 13.16 3.68 -14.52
CA HIS A 90 11.75 3.46 -14.16
C HIS A 90 11.57 2.32 -13.17
N ARG A 91 12.40 1.27 -13.23
CA ARG A 91 12.41 0.19 -12.25
C ARG A 91 12.84 0.72 -10.87
N GLU A 92 13.90 1.53 -10.80
CA GLU A 92 14.35 2.15 -9.55
C GLU A 92 13.30 3.10 -8.98
N GLU A 93 12.68 3.94 -9.82
CA GLU A 93 11.58 4.82 -9.42
C GLU A 93 10.39 4.02 -8.87
N ALA A 94 10.02 2.92 -9.52
CA ALA A 94 8.94 2.05 -9.08
C ALA A 94 9.28 1.36 -7.75
N GLU A 95 10.51 0.85 -7.58
CA GLU A 95 10.97 0.25 -6.32
C GLU A 95 10.98 1.28 -5.18
N ALA A 96 11.42 2.51 -5.45
CA ALA A 96 11.39 3.61 -4.48
C ALA A 96 9.95 4.01 -4.10
N ALA A 97 9.05 4.09 -5.09
CA ALA A 97 7.63 4.38 -4.86
C ALA A 97 6.94 3.27 -4.04
N MET A 98 7.24 2.00 -4.34
CA MET A 98 6.73 0.86 -3.57
C MET A 98 7.23 0.90 -2.12
N ALA A 99 8.52 1.13 -1.90
CA ALA A 99 9.08 1.24 -0.55
C ALA A 99 8.47 2.42 0.24
N ALA A 100 8.26 3.56 -0.41
CA ALA A 100 7.60 4.72 0.21
C ALA A 100 6.14 4.41 0.55
N TYR A 101 5.42 3.72 -0.33
CA TYR A 101 4.05 3.29 -0.12
C TYR A 101 3.91 2.31 1.04
N GLU A 102 4.76 1.28 1.10
CA GLU A 102 4.78 0.32 2.21
C GLU A 102 5.08 1.00 3.55
N LYS A 103 6.04 1.93 3.57
CA LYS A 103 6.33 2.74 4.75
C LYS A 103 5.15 3.60 5.18
N ALA A 104 4.48 4.26 4.23
CA ALA A 104 3.30 5.07 4.51
C ALA A 104 2.16 4.22 5.07
N LEU A 105 1.96 3.01 4.53
CA LEU A 105 0.95 2.06 5.02
C LEU A 105 1.26 1.60 6.45
N ALA A 106 2.53 1.29 6.75
CA ALA A 106 2.95 0.90 8.09
C ALA A 106 2.74 2.02 9.11
N VAL A 107 3.10 3.26 8.75
CA VAL A 107 2.88 4.44 9.60
C VAL A 107 1.38 4.69 9.83
N ALA A 108 0.57 4.64 8.77
CA ALA A 108 -0.88 4.83 8.90
C ALA A 108 -1.54 3.75 9.76
N ALA A 109 -1.11 2.49 9.63
CA ALA A 109 -1.59 1.39 10.47
C ALA A 109 -1.23 1.59 11.94
N GLU A 110 -0.03 2.08 12.23
CA GLU A 110 0.39 2.36 13.60
C GLU A 110 -0.36 3.55 14.19
N GLN A 111 -0.51 4.64 13.43
CA GLN A 111 -1.32 5.80 13.85
C GLN A 111 -2.77 5.41 14.13
N ALA A 112 -3.37 4.56 13.29
CA ALA A 112 -4.72 4.07 13.52
C ALA A 112 -4.82 3.28 14.84
N ARG A 113 -3.84 2.40 15.12
CA ARG A 113 -3.79 1.65 16.39
C ARG A 113 -3.61 2.57 17.59
N GLU A 114 -2.77 3.59 17.46
CA GLU A 114 -2.55 4.58 18.52
C GLU A 114 -3.83 5.35 18.83
N ILE A 115 -4.52 5.88 17.80
CA ILE A 115 -5.81 6.55 17.94
C ILE A 115 -6.85 5.62 18.58
N HIS A 116 -6.93 4.36 18.12
CA HIS A 116 -7.85 3.39 18.72
C HIS A 116 -7.56 3.15 20.20
N ARG A 117 -6.28 3.06 20.59
CA ARG A 117 -5.87 2.87 21.98
C ARG A 117 -6.22 4.10 22.83
N GLU A 118 -5.93 5.29 22.33
CA GLU A 118 -6.24 6.56 23.00
C GLU A 118 -7.75 6.70 23.21
N VAL A 119 -8.55 6.54 22.16
CA VAL A 119 -10.02 6.60 22.24
C VAL A 119 -10.58 5.53 23.18
N ALA A 120 -10.07 4.31 23.16
CA ALA A 120 -10.52 3.26 24.08
C ALA A 120 -10.20 3.59 25.55
N GLN A 121 -9.04 4.20 25.79
CA GLN A 121 -8.66 4.67 27.12
C GLN A 121 -9.58 5.81 27.58
N GLU A 122 -9.77 6.85 26.76
CA GLU A 122 -10.67 7.97 27.05
C GLU A 122 -12.11 7.52 27.33
N ILE A 123 -12.64 6.58 26.54
CA ILE A 123 -13.98 6.02 26.75
C ILE A 123 -14.05 5.30 28.10
N THR A 124 -13.02 4.55 28.47
CA THR A 124 -12.97 3.80 29.73
C THR A 124 -12.91 4.75 30.93
N GLU A 125 -12.10 5.80 30.84
CA GLU A 125 -11.98 6.84 31.86
C GLU A 125 -13.30 7.59 32.03
N ALA A 126 -13.90 8.07 30.93
CA ALA A 126 -15.19 8.76 30.94
C ALA A 126 -16.34 7.85 31.44
N ALA A 127 -16.32 6.56 31.10
CA ALA A 127 -17.30 5.60 31.60
C ALA A 127 -17.16 5.39 33.12
N THR A 128 -15.92 5.30 33.62
CA THR A 128 -15.63 5.17 35.05
C THR A 128 -16.08 6.43 35.81
N GLU A 129 -15.78 7.62 35.30
CA GLU A 129 -16.21 8.88 35.89
C GLU A 129 -17.74 8.99 35.95
N ARG A 130 -18.43 8.73 34.84
CA ARG A 130 -19.90 8.74 34.81
C ARG A 130 -20.50 7.73 35.76
N ARG A 131 -19.91 6.53 35.85
CA ARG A 131 -20.38 5.47 36.75
C ARG A 131 -20.22 5.88 38.22
N THR A 132 -19.07 6.45 38.59
CA THR A 132 -18.83 6.90 39.96
C THR A 132 -19.75 8.06 40.35
N ALA A 133 -19.93 9.05 39.46
CA ALA A 133 -20.88 10.15 39.67
C ALA A 133 -22.33 9.66 39.81
N LEU A 134 -22.75 8.73 38.94
CA LEU A 134 -24.08 8.13 39.02
C LEU A 134 -24.28 7.32 40.31
N SER A 135 -23.28 6.53 40.71
CA SER A 135 -23.33 5.76 41.97
C SER A 135 -23.42 6.68 43.19
N ALA A 136 -22.69 7.80 43.21
CA ALA A 136 -22.77 8.79 44.28
C ALA A 136 -24.17 9.43 44.35
N LYS A 137 -24.72 9.83 43.19
CA LYS A 137 -26.07 10.40 43.11
C LYS A 137 -27.14 9.42 43.57
N LEU A 138 -27.06 8.16 43.12
CA LEU A 138 -28.00 7.11 43.54
C LEU A 138 -27.92 6.86 45.05
N ALA A 139 -26.73 6.87 45.65
CA ALA A 139 -26.58 6.73 47.10
C ALA A 139 -27.23 7.89 47.87
N GLU A 140 -27.10 9.13 47.36
CA GLU A 140 -27.77 10.30 47.92
C GLU A 140 -29.30 10.20 47.79
N ASP A 141 -29.80 9.85 46.62
CA ASP A 141 -31.23 9.67 46.34
C ASP A 141 -31.84 8.57 47.22
N THR A 142 -31.13 7.45 47.42
CA THR A 142 -31.54 6.37 48.33
C THR A 142 -31.62 6.87 49.77
N LYS A 143 -30.59 7.56 50.26
CA LYS A 143 -30.58 8.11 51.62
C LYS A 143 -31.70 9.14 51.83
N ALA A 144 -31.98 9.99 50.83
CA ALA A 144 -33.08 10.93 50.87
C ALA A 144 -34.45 10.22 50.88
N ALA A 145 -34.60 9.16 50.07
CA ALA A 145 -35.82 8.35 50.06
C ALA A 145 -36.05 7.64 51.40
N GLU A 146 -35.01 7.06 51.99
CA GLU A 146 -35.07 6.45 53.33
C GLU A 146 -35.50 7.45 54.40
N ALA A 147 -34.91 8.66 54.39
CA ALA A 147 -35.30 9.73 55.31
C ALA A 147 -36.78 10.13 55.14
N ARG A 148 -37.28 10.25 53.89
CA ARG A 148 -38.70 10.54 53.63
C ARG A 148 -39.61 9.41 54.11
N ILE A 149 -39.22 8.15 53.93
CA ILE A 149 -39.99 6.99 54.42
C ILE A 149 -40.09 7.03 55.94
N VAL A 150 -38.98 7.28 56.64
CA VAL A 150 -38.97 7.40 58.10
C VAL A 150 -39.85 8.57 58.56
N ALA A 151 -39.71 9.74 57.94
CA ALA A 151 -40.52 10.91 58.27
C ALA A 151 -42.02 10.71 57.98
N ALA A 152 -42.39 9.94 56.96
CA ALA A 152 -43.79 9.61 56.66
C ALA A 152 -44.36 8.52 57.58
N LYS A 153 -43.51 7.66 58.17
CA LYS A 153 -43.92 6.58 59.07
C LYS A 153 -44.47 7.10 60.39
N GLU A 154 -43.88 8.15 60.96
CA GLU A 154 -44.33 8.75 62.22
C GLU A 154 -45.79 9.24 62.18
N PRO A 155 -46.22 10.11 61.24
CA PRO A 155 -47.60 10.56 61.14
C PRO A 155 -48.54 9.43 60.72
N ALA A 156 -48.10 8.47 59.90
CA ALA A 156 -48.91 7.31 59.54
C ALA A 156 -49.24 6.45 60.77
N LEU A 157 -48.27 6.22 61.65
CA LEU A 157 -48.49 5.49 62.92
C LEU A 157 -49.34 6.29 63.92
N ALA A 158 -49.29 7.62 63.88
CA ALA A 158 -50.18 8.47 64.68
C ALA A 158 -51.63 8.38 64.17
N ASN A 159 -51.83 8.59 62.87
CA ASN A 159 -53.14 8.47 62.23
C ASN A 159 -53.75 7.06 62.40
N LEU A 160 -52.92 6.02 62.35
CA LEU A 160 -53.37 4.64 62.60
C LEU A 160 -53.91 4.46 64.02
N GLN A 161 -53.29 5.09 65.03
CA GLN A 161 -53.79 5.01 66.41
C GLN A 161 -55.17 5.66 66.54
N ASP A 162 -55.38 6.81 65.90
CA ASP A 162 -56.68 7.48 65.94
C ASP A 162 -57.76 6.62 65.23
N VAL A 163 -57.46 6.05 64.06
CA VAL A 163 -58.38 5.12 63.36
C VAL A 163 -58.64 3.85 64.19
N VAL A 164 -57.64 3.30 64.88
CA VAL A 164 -57.82 2.13 65.75
C VAL A 164 -58.73 2.46 66.94
N VAL A 165 -58.59 3.65 67.54
CA VAL A 165 -59.48 4.10 68.62
C VAL A 165 -60.92 4.19 68.11
N ASP A 166 -61.13 4.79 66.93
CA ASP A 166 -62.47 4.90 66.33
C ASP A 166 -63.09 3.52 66.06
N VAL A 167 -62.31 2.58 65.50
CA VAL A 167 -62.76 1.21 65.23
C VAL A 167 -63.08 0.46 66.53
N VAL A 168 -62.25 0.59 67.58
CA VAL A 168 -62.50 -0.05 68.88
C VAL A 168 -63.78 0.49 69.53
N GLN A 169 -64.04 1.80 69.43
CA GLN A 169 -65.27 2.39 69.94
C GLN A 169 -66.50 1.89 69.17
N GLU A 170 -66.43 1.81 67.84
CA GLU A 170 -67.52 1.31 67.01
C GLU A 170 -67.82 -0.18 67.30
N VAL A 171 -66.78 -1.01 67.43
CA VAL A 171 -66.91 -2.43 67.77
C VAL A 171 -67.49 -2.61 69.18
N ALA A 172 -67.00 -1.87 70.19
CA ALA A 172 -67.51 -1.96 71.56
C ALA A 172 -68.98 -1.51 71.65
N ALA A 173 -69.36 -0.48 70.90
CA ALA A 173 -70.74 -0.02 70.82
C ALA A 173 -71.66 -1.08 70.16
N LYS A 174 -71.21 -1.73 69.08
CA LYS A 174 -72.00 -2.73 68.35
C LYS A 174 -72.10 -4.08 69.06
N LEU A 175 -71.05 -4.55 69.74
CA LEU A 175 -71.03 -5.87 70.39
C LEU A 175 -71.49 -5.85 71.86
N ALA A 176 -71.06 -4.87 72.65
CA ALA A 176 -71.27 -4.86 74.10
C ALA A 176 -72.37 -3.87 74.55
N GLY A 177 -72.86 -3.00 73.65
CA GLY A 177 -73.83 -1.96 73.98
C GLY A 177 -73.30 -0.90 74.95
N LEU A 178 -71.99 -0.88 75.19
CA LEU A 178 -71.31 0.04 76.11
C LEU A 178 -70.82 1.27 75.35
N LYS A 179 -71.15 2.47 75.84
CA LYS A 179 -70.53 3.72 75.36
C LYS A 179 -69.18 3.89 76.05
N VAL A 180 -68.10 3.55 75.35
CA VAL A 180 -66.73 3.78 75.82
C VAL A 180 -66.30 5.20 75.46
N SER A 181 -65.83 5.98 76.45
CA SER A 181 -65.34 7.33 76.19
C SER A 181 -64.07 7.30 75.33
N GLY A 182 -63.87 8.30 74.46
CA GLY A 182 -62.67 8.35 73.59
C GLY A 182 -61.36 8.37 74.37
N THR A 183 -61.39 8.90 75.59
CA THR A 183 -60.29 8.88 76.55
C THR A 183 -59.96 7.48 77.06
N ASP A 184 -60.96 6.65 77.38
CA ASP A 184 -60.75 5.29 77.90
C ASP A 184 -60.31 4.33 76.79
N ALA A 185 -60.87 4.46 75.59
CA ALA A 185 -60.45 3.69 74.42
C ALA A 185 -59.00 4.00 74.03
N LYS A 186 -58.61 5.29 74.06
CA LYS A 186 -57.23 5.72 73.80
C LYS A 186 -56.25 5.22 74.86
N ALA A 187 -56.65 5.20 76.14
CA ALA A 187 -55.84 4.64 77.23
C ALA A 187 -55.64 3.12 77.09
N ALA A 188 -56.67 2.36 76.68
CA ALA A 188 -56.57 0.92 76.46
C ALA A 188 -55.67 0.56 75.28
N VAL A 189 -55.77 1.30 74.16
CA VAL A 189 -54.91 1.12 72.98
C VAL A 189 -53.46 1.48 73.30
N ALA A 190 -53.22 2.54 74.08
CA ALA A 190 -51.88 2.91 74.54
C ALA A 190 -51.25 1.85 75.45
N ALA A 191 -52.02 1.29 76.39
CA ALA A 191 -51.54 0.24 77.30
C ALA A 191 -51.18 -1.08 76.58
N LEU A 192 -51.84 -1.38 75.45
CA LEU A 192 -51.49 -2.54 74.61
C LEU A 192 -50.19 -2.32 73.82
N LYS A 193 -49.91 -1.07 73.41
CA LYS A 193 -48.69 -0.70 72.67
C LYS A 193 -47.43 -0.77 73.53
N GLU A 194 -47.53 -0.54 74.84
CA GLU A 194 -46.39 -0.63 75.78
C GLU A 194 -46.03 -2.08 76.17
N LYS A 195 -46.96 -3.02 75.93
CA LYS A 195 -46.79 -4.46 76.21
C LYS A 195 -46.25 -5.28 75.04
N ALA A 196 -46.12 -4.70 73.84
CA ALA A 196 -45.70 -5.35 72.61
C ALA A 196 -44.37 -4.76 72.11
#